data_AF-A0A2X2LXP9-F1
#
_entry.id   AF-A0A2X2LXP9-F1
#
_cell.length_a   1.000
_cell.length_b   1.000
_cell.length_c   1.000
_cell.angle_alpha   90.00
_cell.angle_beta   90.00
_cell.angle_gamma   90.00
#
_symmetry.space_group_name_H-M   'P 1'
#
loop_
_entity.id
_entity.type
_entity.pdbx_description
1 polymer ?
#
loop_
_entity_poly.entity_id
_entity_poly.type
_entity_poly.pdbx_seq_one_letter_code
_entity_poly.pdbx_strand_id
1 'polypeptide(L)'
;MKNKSVSLVFWVSLVICTIFVAFGAIFPKQLEKLTQNITSFIALHFSWYYLLLVLVILFVCVYILFSRYASITLGEEGEDPEFSLPSWFAMLFSAGMGIGLVSGQRQNQSVTPSN
;
A
#
# COMPACT_ATOMS: atom_id res chain seq x y z
N MET A 1 -34.29 20.64 10.37
CA MET A 1 -33.61 19.34 10.59
C MET A 1 -33.15 18.82 9.23
N LYS A 2 -31.86 18.92 8.91
CA LYS A 2 -31.32 18.67 7.56
C LYS A 2 -30.83 17.21 7.50
N ASN A 3 -31.65 16.32 6.92
CA ASN A 3 -31.28 14.92 6.68
C ASN A 3 -30.10 14.89 5.69
N LYS A 4 -28.88 14.62 6.17
CA LYS A 4 -27.75 14.32 5.30
C LYS A 4 -27.90 12.86 4.87
N SER A 5 -28.59 12.64 3.75
CA SER A 5 -28.60 11.33 3.10
C SER A 5 -27.15 10.95 2.80
N VAL A 6 -26.67 9.88 3.43
CA VAL A 6 -25.39 9.26 3.13
C VAL A 6 -25.24 9.07 1.61
N SER A 7 -24.05 9.36 1.08
CA SER A 7 -23.79 9.28 -0.35
C SER A 7 -23.97 7.83 -0.84
N LEU A 8 -24.46 7.64 -2.07
CA LEU A 8 -24.65 6.32 -2.68
C LEU A 8 -23.35 5.50 -2.65
N VAL A 9 -22.20 6.17 -2.82
CA VAL A 9 -20.86 5.56 -2.74
C VAL A 9 -20.59 4.93 -1.38
N PHE A 10 -21.05 5.56 -0.28
CA PHE A 10 -20.88 5.03 1.07
C PHE A 10 -21.70 3.75 1.28
N TRP A 11 -22.95 3.73 0.81
CA TRP A 11 -23.79 2.54 0.98
C TRP A 11 -23.32 1.37 0.11
N VAL A 12 -22.88 1.65 -1.12
CA VAL A 12 -22.31 0.64 -2.02
C VAL A 12 -21.01 0.07 -1.48
N SER A 13 -20.08 0.91 -0.99
CA SER A 13 -18.82 0.42 -0.41
C SER A 13 -19.06 -0.39 0.87
N LEU A 14 -19.99 0.04 1.72
CA LEU A 14 -20.37 -0.67 2.94
C LEU A 14 -20.91 -2.06 2.63
N VAL A 15 -21.87 -2.17 1.71
CA VAL A 15 -22.47 -3.46 1.34
C VAL A 15 -21.43 -4.41 0.75
N ILE A 16 -20.57 -3.90 -0.16
CA ILE A 16 -19.49 -4.71 -0.77
C ILE A 16 -18.50 -5.19 0.30
N CYS A 17 -18.05 -4.32 1.20
CA CYS A 17 -17.15 -4.71 2.28
C CYS A 17 -17.79 -5.74 3.21
N THR A 18 -19.04 -5.55 3.62
CA THR A 18 -19.73 -6.49 4.52
C THR A 18 -19.88 -7.86 3.88
N ILE A 19 -20.26 -7.94 2.60
CA ILE A 19 -20.38 -9.22 1.88
C ILE A 19 -19.02 -9.90 1.77
N PHE A 20 -17.97 -9.15 1.41
CA PHE A 20 -16.62 -9.70 1.27
C PHE A 20 -16.08 -10.25 2.60
N VAL A 21 -16.26 -9.50 3.69
CA VAL A 21 -15.85 -9.94 5.04
C VAL A 21 -16.66 -11.15 5.51
N ALA A 22 -17.98 -11.15 5.29
CA ALA A 22 -18.83 -12.28 5.66
C ALA A 22 -18.44 -13.56 4.88
N PHE A 23 -18.17 -13.43 3.58
CA PHE A 23 -17.69 -14.55 2.76
C PHE A 23 -16.35 -15.09 3.25
N GLY A 24 -15.39 -14.20 3.56
CA GLY A 24 -14.09 -14.59 4.09
C GLY A 24 -14.15 -15.23 5.48
N ALA A 25 -15.09 -14.80 6.33
CA ALA A 25 -15.29 -15.38 7.66
C ALA A 25 -15.91 -16.79 7.63
N ILE A 26 -16.82 -17.05 6.68
CA ILE A 26 -17.53 -18.34 6.59
C ILE A 26 -16.68 -19.39 5.85
N PHE A 27 -15.95 -19.00 4.78
CA PHE A 27 -15.18 -19.93 3.95
C PHE A 27 -13.71 -19.53 3.80
N PRO A 28 -12.92 -19.56 4.89
CA PRO A 28 -11.52 -19.13 4.85
C PRO A 28 -10.66 -20.00 3.92
N LYS A 29 -10.92 -21.32 3.86
CA LYS A 29 -10.12 -22.25 3.04
C LYS A 29 -10.30 -22.06 1.54
N GLN A 30 -11.52 -21.78 1.09
CA GLN A 30 -11.77 -21.44 -0.32
C GLN A 30 -11.10 -20.11 -0.67
N LEU A 31 -11.16 -19.12 0.22
CA LEU A 31 -10.53 -17.82 0.01
C LEU A 31 -9.01 -17.94 -0.06
N GLU A 32 -8.39 -18.70 0.84
CA GLU A 32 -6.96 -19.00 0.80
C GLU A 32 -6.54 -19.65 -0.52
N LYS A 33 -7.23 -20.71 -0.95
CA LYS A 33 -6.92 -21.41 -2.21
C LYS A 33 -7.09 -20.50 -3.41
N LEU A 34 -8.14 -19.68 -3.44
CA LEU A 34 -8.42 -18.74 -4.52
C LEU A 34 -7.33 -17.66 -4.58
N THR A 35 -7.01 -17.02 -3.45
CA THR A 35 -5.97 -15.99 -3.36
C THR A 35 -4.60 -16.54 -3.71
N GLN A 36 -4.24 -17.75 -3.26
CA GLN A 36 -3.00 -18.42 -3.64
C GLN A 36 -2.94 -18.68 -5.14
N ASN A 37 -3.98 -19.26 -5.72
CA ASN A 37 -4.03 -19.55 -7.16
C ASN A 37 -3.93 -18.28 -8.01
N ILE A 38 -4.63 -17.21 -7.61
CA ILE A 38 -4.56 -15.89 -8.27
C ILE A 38 -3.15 -15.30 -8.15
N THR A 39 -2.57 -15.32 -6.96
CA THR A 39 -1.23 -14.77 -6.72
C THR A 39 -0.17 -15.52 -7.53
N SER A 40 -0.23 -16.85 -7.56
CA SER A 40 0.68 -17.67 -8.36
C SER A 40 0.50 -17.42 -9.87
N PHE A 41 -0.73 -17.29 -10.35
CA PHE A 41 -1.00 -16.99 -11.75
C PHE A 41 -0.43 -15.63 -12.17
N ILE A 42 -0.65 -14.59 -11.36
CA ILE A 42 -0.08 -13.26 -11.57
C ILE A 42 1.45 -13.32 -11.50
N ALA A 43 2.03 -14.01 -10.52
CA ALA A 43 3.47 -14.13 -10.39
C ALA A 43 4.11 -14.83 -11.60
N LEU A 44 3.48 -15.85 -12.17
CA LEU A 44 4.05 -16.57 -13.32
C LEU A 44 3.94 -15.78 -14.63
N HIS A 45 2.80 -15.14 -14.88
CA HIS A 45 2.56 -14.47 -16.17
C HIS A 45 2.91 -12.97 -16.17
N PHE A 46 2.73 -12.28 -15.04
CA PHE A 46 2.93 -10.83 -14.94
C PHE A 46 4.25 -10.41 -14.27
N SER A 47 5.08 -11.34 -13.80
CA SER A 47 6.36 -10.99 -13.16
C SER A 47 7.28 -10.16 -14.07
N TRP A 48 7.39 -10.53 -15.35
CA TRP A 48 8.22 -9.79 -16.31
C TRP A 48 7.73 -8.35 -16.51
N TYR A 49 6.40 -8.16 -16.61
CA TYR A 49 5.76 -6.86 -16.77
C TYR A 49 5.89 -6.03 -15.50
N TYR A 50 5.71 -6.64 -14.33
CA TYR A 50 5.89 -5.99 -13.04
C TYR A 50 7.33 -5.49 -12.86
N LEU A 51 8.33 -6.30 -13.23
CA LEU A 51 9.73 -5.91 -13.16
C LEU A 51 10.05 -4.74 -14.09
N LEU A 52 9.56 -4.77 -15.34
CA LEU A 52 9.70 -3.65 -16.27
C LEU A 52 8.99 -2.39 -15.76
N LEU A 53 7.79 -2.51 -15.20
CA LEU A 53 7.04 -1.39 -14.66
C LEU A 53 7.78 -0.72 -13.49
N VAL A 54 8.29 -1.52 -12.54
CA VAL A 54 9.10 -1.00 -11.43
C VAL A 54 10.38 -0.33 -11.95
N LEU A 55 11.04 -0.93 -12.94
CA LEU A 55 12.23 -0.35 -13.57
C LEU A 55 11.92 0.99 -14.26
N VAL A 56 10.79 1.10 -14.96
CA VAL A 56 10.36 2.33 -15.63
C VAL A 56 10.08 3.42 -14.61
N ILE A 57 9.34 3.11 -13.53
CA ILE A 57 9.07 4.08 -12.46
C ILE A 57 10.38 4.52 -11.80
N LEU A 58 11.28 3.58 -11.52
CA LEU A 58 12.61 3.89 -10.97
C LEU A 58 13.38 4.82 -11.90
N PHE A 59 13.40 4.51 -13.20
CA PHE A 59 14.09 5.33 -14.19
C PHE A 59 13.49 6.73 -14.27
N VAL A 60 12.16 6.86 -14.20
CA VAL A 60 11.47 8.15 -14.14
C VAL A 60 11.85 8.92 -12.87
N CYS A 61 11.91 8.28 -11.70
CA CYS A 61 12.35 8.93 -10.47
C CYS A 61 13.79 9.42 -10.56
N VAL A 62 14.70 8.58 -11.08
CA VAL A 62 16.11 8.95 -11.30
C VAL A 62 16.22 10.08 -12.33
N TYR A 63 15.44 10.00 -13.41
CA TYR A 63 15.39 11.05 -14.42
C TYR A 63 14.93 12.38 -13.83
N ILE A 64 13.87 12.39 -13.01
CA ILE A 64 13.41 13.60 -12.32
C ILE A 64 14.50 14.14 -11.38
N LEU A 65 15.19 13.26 -10.65
CA LEU A 65 16.28 13.63 -9.72
C LEU A 65 17.44 14.35 -10.40
N PHE A 66 17.87 13.90 -11.58
CA PHE A 66 18.96 14.52 -12.34
C PHE A 66 18.49 15.62 -13.31
N SER A 67 17.18 15.73 -13.55
CA SER A 67 16.62 16.72 -14.45
C SER A 67 16.41 18.07 -13.76
N ARG A 68 16.21 19.12 -14.57
CA ARG A 68 15.92 20.49 -14.13
C ARG A 68 14.66 20.58 -13.26
N TYR A 69 13.79 19.58 -13.30
CA TYR A 69 12.59 19.47 -12.46
C TYR A 69 12.89 19.25 -10.98
N ALA A 70 14.07 18.72 -10.61
CA ALA A 70 14.45 18.57 -9.19
C ALA A 70 14.64 19.92 -8.46
N SER A 71 14.93 20.99 -9.21
CA SER A 71 15.14 22.33 -8.65
C SER A 71 13.85 23.14 -8.51
N ILE A 72 12.70 22.60 -8.94
CA ILE A 72 11.42 23.31 -8.86
C ILE A 72 10.84 23.13 -7.46
N THR A 73 10.63 24.23 -6.76
CA THR A 73 9.91 24.27 -5.50
C THR A 73 8.42 24.01 -5.75
N LEU A 74 7.82 23.07 -5.02
CA LEU A 74 6.40 22.69 -5.11
C LEU A 74 5.49 23.67 -4.33
N GLY A 75 5.72 24.98 -4.50
CA GLY A 75 5.08 26.07 -3.76
C GLY A 75 5.36 27.43 -4.41
N GLU A 76 5.08 28.53 -3.71
CA GLU A 76 5.40 29.88 -4.23
C GLU A 76 6.93 30.08 -4.31
N GLU A 77 7.40 30.83 -5.32
CA GLU A 77 8.83 31.03 -5.54
C GLU A 77 9.46 31.77 -4.36
N GLY A 78 10.25 31.06 -3.53
CA GLY A 78 10.93 31.63 -2.36
C GLY A 78 10.23 31.43 -1.02
N GLU A 79 9.19 30.60 -0.96
CA GLU A 79 8.59 30.19 0.32
C GLU A 79 9.50 29.20 1.07
N ASP A 80 9.71 29.46 2.37
CA ASP A 80 10.46 28.56 3.24
C ASP A 80 9.70 27.23 3.42
N PRO A 81 10.38 26.09 3.53
CA PRO A 81 9.72 24.81 3.73
C PRO A 81 8.87 24.81 5.02
N GLU A 82 7.57 24.46 4.91
CA GLU A 82 6.64 24.36 6.06
C GLU A 82 7.14 23.42 7.17
N PHE A 83 7.95 22.43 6.81
CA PHE A 83 8.50 21.45 7.74
C PHE A 83 10.03 21.46 7.70
N SER A 84 10.64 21.40 8.90
CA SER A 84 12.08 21.19 9.01
C SER A 84 12.48 19.84 8.39
N LEU A 85 13.68 19.76 7.80
CA LEU A 85 14.22 18.54 7.20
C LEU A 85 14.08 17.28 8.10
N PRO A 86 14.44 17.31 9.40
CA PRO A 86 14.27 16.12 10.25
C PRO A 86 12.80 15.73 10.48
N SER A 87 11.89 16.71 10.58
CA SER A 87 10.45 16.45 10.68
C SER A 87 9.91 15.83 9.40
N TRP A 88 10.33 16.33 8.24
CA TRP A 88 9.95 15.79 6.93
C TRP A 88 10.47 14.36 6.73
N PHE A 89 11.73 14.08 7.09
CA PHE A 89 12.27 12.72 7.05
C PHE A 89 11.49 11.76 7.96
N ALA A 90 11.07 12.20 9.15
CA ALA A 90 10.24 11.40 10.05
C ALA A 90 8.86 11.07 9.43
N MET A 91 8.25 12.02 8.70
CA MET A 91 6.99 11.77 7.99
C MET A 91 7.16 10.75 6.87
N LEU A 92 8.21 10.86 6.05
CA LEU A 92 8.52 9.88 5.00
C LEU A 92 8.78 8.49 5.56
N PHE A 93 9.52 8.41 6.67
CA PHE A 93 9.79 7.14 7.34
C PHE A 93 8.50 6.50 7.88
N SER A 94 7.63 7.29 8.53
CA SER A 94 6.34 6.81 9.00
C SER A 94 5.41 6.37 7.86
N ALA A 95 5.46 7.03 6.70
CA ALA A 95 4.67 6.64 5.54
C ALA A 95 5.20 5.35 4.88
N GLY A 96 6.51 5.11 4.92
CA GLY A 96 7.14 3.93 4.31
C GLY A 96 7.14 2.67 5.20
N MET A 97 7.26 2.82 6.52
CA MET A 97 7.37 1.71 7.46
C MET A 97 5.97 1.16 7.82
N GLY A 98 5.42 0.28 6.97
CA GLY A 98 4.09 -0.32 7.15
C GLY A 98 4.03 -1.58 8.04
N ILE A 99 2.86 -2.25 8.03
CA ILE A 99 2.53 -3.50 8.77
C ILE A 99 3.53 -4.67 8.51
N GLY A 100 4.34 -4.60 7.45
CA GLY A 100 5.33 -5.65 7.14
C GLY A 100 6.35 -5.91 8.25
N LEU A 101 6.75 -4.89 9.01
CA LEU A 101 7.76 -5.03 10.06
C LEU A 101 7.23 -5.80 11.28
N VAL A 102 5.98 -5.57 11.67
CA VAL A 102 5.37 -6.25 12.83
C VAL A 102 5.02 -7.70 12.51
N SER A 103 4.68 -8.01 11.25
CA SER A 103 4.36 -9.37 10.82
C SER A 103 5.58 -10.30 10.85
N GLY A 104 6.77 -9.78 10.51
CA GLY A 104 8.02 -10.55 10.55
C GLY A 104 8.45 -10.95 11.97
N GLN A 105 8.06 -10.18 12.99
CA GLN A 105 8.40 -10.48 14.39
C GLN A 105 7.45 -11.51 15.04
N ARG A 106 6.30 -11.81 14.44
CA ARG A 106 5.33 -12.79 14.99
C ARG A 106 5.58 -14.24 14.58
N GLN A 107 6.36 -14.52 13.53
CA GLN A 107 6.67 -15.90 13.11
C GLN A 107 7.71 -16.61 13.99
N ASN A 108 8.50 -15.88 14.79
CA ASN A 108 9.55 -16.45 15.64
C ASN A 108 9.03 -17.03 16.98
N GLN A 109 7.71 -17.03 17.22
CA GLN A 109 7.11 -17.55 18.46
C GLN A 109 6.33 -18.86 18.30
N SER A 110 6.11 -19.36 17.08
CA SER A 110 5.50 -20.68 16.85
C SER A 110 6.50 -21.84 16.86
N VAL A 111 7.78 -21.58 17.16
CA VAL A 111 8.85 -22.58 17.25
C VAL A 111 9.24 -22.82 18.72
N THR A 112 8.27 -23.15 19.55
CA THR A 112 8.58 -23.84 20.82
C THR A 112 8.39 -25.34 20.55
N PRO A 113 9.44 -26.17 20.70
CA PRO A 113 9.28 -27.61 20.57
C PRO A 113 8.35 -28.08 21.69
N SER A 114 7.19 -28.63 21.31
CA SER A 114 6.36 -29.42 22.21
C SER A 114 7.20 -30.60 22.68
N ASN A 115 7.51 -30.64 23.97
CA ASN A 115 8.05 -31.82 24.64
C ASN A 115 7.02 -32.94 24.71
#